data_AF-A0A9E4ALC0-F1
#
_entry.id   AF-A0A9E4ALC0-F1
#
_cell.length_a   1.000
_cell.length_b   1.000
_cell.length_c   1.000
_cell.angle_alpha   90.00
_cell.angle_beta   90.00
_cell.angle_gamma   90.00
#
_symmetry.space_group_name_H-M   'P 1'
#
loop_
_entity.id
_entity.type
_entity.pdbx_description
1 polymer ?
#
loop_
_entity_poly.entity_id
_entity_poly.type
_entity_poly.pdbx_seq_one_letter_code
_entity_poly.pdbx_strand_id
1 'polypeptide(L)'
;MKTKLIWILAALIVLLGSFGIFILIQFNKYSPKPELVLGQATKDILQNRRKSPTLQQQHVVKNFPPTKNEENVEDTGSVPTEDTAASPDKDVNTRPENAVDAVTETAIIETEENIRKSLFGFGTYPEVPLGLFPHGEEVWDEIESLYEDDSRLARNVELMVRLRIKLWELGTETVGASMENGLIYPSIPNLAYVTYGTRETEDGKTKQYIQSITGGGGLTAEEYEMVEAGVTPLGWTILSHASGGIDPYMFLELE
;
A
#
# COMPACT_ATOMS: atom_id res chain seq x y z
N MET A 1 72.77 12.73 1.17
CA MET A 1 71.76 12.04 2.00
C MET A 1 70.33 12.50 1.75
N LYS A 2 70.05 13.80 1.59
CA LYS A 2 68.67 14.33 1.47
C LYS A 2 67.85 13.77 0.29
N THR A 3 68.46 13.57 -0.88
CA THR A 3 67.78 13.02 -2.06
C THR A 3 67.30 11.58 -1.87
N LYS A 4 68.12 10.72 -1.26
CA LYS A 4 67.72 9.33 -0.96
C LYS A 4 66.55 9.25 0.02
N LEU A 5 66.50 10.16 1.00
CA LEU A 5 65.41 10.22 1.98
C LEU A 5 64.07 10.59 1.34
N ILE A 6 64.07 11.54 0.38
CA ILE A 6 62.86 11.96 -0.33
C ILE A 6 62.26 10.80 -1.15
N TRP A 7 63.10 10.03 -1.84
CA TRP A 7 62.65 8.88 -2.62
C TRP A 7 62.07 7.76 -1.73
N ILE A 8 62.66 7.52 -0.57
CA ILE A 8 62.14 6.54 0.41
C ILE A 8 60.77 6.98 0.93
N LEU A 9 60.60 8.27 1.25
CA LEU A 9 59.33 8.80 1.75
C LEU A 9 58.22 8.72 0.70
N ALA A 10 58.54 9.05 -0.56
CA ALA A 10 57.59 8.95 -1.66
C ALA A 10 57.14 7.50 -1.91
N ALA A 11 58.06 6.53 -1.84
CA ALA A 11 57.73 5.11 -1.97
C ALA A 11 56.80 4.62 -0.84
N LEU A 12 57.00 5.09 0.39
CA LEU A 12 56.16 4.75 1.54
C LEU A 12 54.72 5.26 1.37
N ILE A 13 54.54 6.49 0.88
CA ILE A 13 53.22 7.09 0.67
C ILE A 13 52.42 6.30 -0.38
N VAL A 14 53.07 5.91 -1.49
CA VAL A 14 52.42 5.11 -2.54
C VAL A 14 52.02 3.72 -2.00
N LEU A 15 52.87 3.12 -1.16
CA LEU A 15 52.60 1.81 -0.57
C LEU A 15 51.42 1.86 0.43
N LEU A 16 51.35 2.90 1.26
CA LEU A 16 50.21 3.11 2.17
C LEU A 16 48.90 3.41 1.42
N GLY A 17 48.96 4.22 0.36
CA GLY A 17 47.80 4.54 -0.47
C GLY A 17 47.21 3.31 -1.18
N SER A 18 48.08 2.48 -1.77
CA SER A 18 47.67 1.23 -2.43
C SER A 18 47.10 0.20 -1.45
N PHE A 19 47.66 0.10 -0.25
CA PHE A 19 47.13 -0.78 0.80
C PHE A 19 45.74 -0.34 1.27
N GLY A 20 45.50 0.97 1.41
CA GLY A 20 44.19 1.52 1.76
C GLY A 20 43.11 1.20 0.71
N ILE A 21 43.43 1.37 -0.58
CA ILE A 21 42.53 1.01 -1.69
C ILE A 21 42.23 -0.50 -1.70
N PHE A 22 43.24 -1.33 -1.44
CA PHE A 22 43.05 -2.78 -1.37
C PHE A 22 42.10 -3.18 -0.22
N ILE A 23 42.23 -2.59 0.97
CA ILE A 23 41.30 -2.82 2.08
C ILE A 23 39.87 -2.42 1.70
N LEU A 24 39.69 -1.26 1.05
CA LEU A 24 38.38 -0.78 0.60
C LEU A 24 37.72 -1.74 -0.41
N ILE A 25 38.51 -2.29 -1.34
CA ILE A 25 38.03 -3.31 -2.29
C ILE A 25 37.63 -4.60 -1.56
N GLN A 26 38.43 -5.06 -0.60
CA GLN A 26 38.11 -6.27 0.16
C GLN A 26 36.87 -6.08 1.04
N PHE A 27 36.70 -4.92 1.69
CA PHE A 27 35.49 -4.62 2.45
C PHE A 27 34.25 -4.60 1.55
N ASN A 28 34.35 -4.05 0.33
CA ASN A 28 33.23 -4.06 -0.62
C ASN A 28 32.93 -5.45 -1.18
N LYS A 29 33.94 -6.33 -1.27
CA LYS A 29 33.80 -7.70 -1.80
C LYS A 29 33.27 -8.69 -0.75
N TYR A 30 33.58 -8.46 0.53
CA TYR A 30 33.17 -9.33 1.65
C TYR A 30 32.04 -8.76 2.51
N SER A 31 31.55 -7.56 2.23
CA SER A 31 30.23 -7.18 2.71
C SER A 31 29.25 -8.11 2.02
N PRO A 32 28.59 -9.04 2.73
CA PRO A 32 27.58 -9.87 2.12
C PRO A 32 26.53 -8.91 1.58
N LYS A 33 26.47 -8.75 0.26
CA LYS A 33 25.26 -8.23 -0.36
C LYS A 33 24.20 -9.23 0.08
N PRO A 34 23.15 -8.81 0.84
CA PRO A 34 22.04 -9.71 1.05
C PRO A 34 21.59 -10.13 -0.34
N GLU A 35 21.76 -11.42 -0.65
CA GLU A 35 21.37 -11.97 -1.92
C GLU A 35 19.85 -11.88 -1.94
N LEU A 36 19.36 -10.80 -2.53
CA LEU A 36 17.95 -10.49 -2.71
C LEU A 36 17.38 -11.51 -3.70
N VAL A 37 17.00 -12.69 -3.21
CA VAL A 37 16.04 -13.57 -3.88
C VAL A 37 14.63 -13.02 -3.60
N LEU A 38 14.43 -11.72 -3.87
CA LEU A 38 13.38 -10.92 -3.21
C LEU A 38 12.15 -10.73 -4.09
N GLY A 39 12.30 -10.67 -5.41
CA GLY A 39 11.16 -10.71 -6.33
C GLY A 39 10.49 -12.09 -6.39
N GLN A 40 11.26 -13.16 -6.12
CA GLN A 40 10.74 -14.52 -6.07
C GLN A 40 10.17 -14.87 -4.70
N ALA A 41 10.81 -14.53 -3.57
CA ALA A 41 10.25 -14.89 -2.26
C ALA A 41 8.85 -14.32 -2.01
N THR A 42 8.59 -13.04 -2.35
CA THR A 42 7.24 -12.47 -2.20
C THR A 42 6.25 -13.07 -3.20
N LYS A 43 6.67 -13.29 -4.46
CA LYS A 43 5.85 -14.00 -5.45
C LYS A 43 5.58 -15.45 -5.04
N ASP A 44 6.55 -16.15 -4.46
CA ASP A 44 6.47 -17.54 -4.01
C ASP A 44 5.64 -17.64 -2.73
N ILE A 45 5.71 -16.67 -1.81
CA ILE A 45 4.81 -16.61 -0.65
C ILE A 45 3.37 -16.39 -1.12
N LEU A 46 3.15 -15.45 -2.04
CA LEU A 46 1.82 -15.19 -2.61
C LEU A 46 1.31 -16.40 -3.43
N GLN A 47 2.17 -17.02 -4.25
CA GLN A 47 1.80 -18.18 -5.07
C GLN A 47 1.67 -19.49 -4.27
N ASN A 48 2.46 -19.69 -3.20
CA ASN A 48 2.35 -20.88 -2.34
C ASN A 48 1.15 -20.80 -1.40
N ARG A 49 0.67 -19.61 -1.00
CA ARG A 49 -0.63 -19.46 -0.31
C ARG A 49 -1.78 -20.04 -1.15
N ARG A 50 -1.70 -19.93 -2.49
CA ARG A 50 -2.70 -20.48 -3.43
C ARG A 50 -2.78 -22.01 -3.41
N LYS A 51 -1.73 -22.71 -2.97
CA LYS A 51 -1.65 -24.18 -3.00
C LYS A 51 -1.99 -24.87 -1.68
N SER A 52 -2.28 -24.11 -0.61
CA SER A 52 -2.72 -24.68 0.68
C SER A 52 -4.22 -24.45 0.87
N PRO A 53 -5.10 -25.33 0.35
CA PRO A 53 -6.51 -25.26 0.67
C PRO A 53 -6.72 -25.67 2.13
N THR A 54 -7.47 -24.83 2.86
CA THR A 54 -8.29 -25.24 4.00
C THR A 54 -7.55 -25.67 5.27
N LEU A 55 -7.12 -24.68 6.06
CA LEU A 55 -7.35 -24.69 7.50
C LEU A 55 -8.29 -23.53 7.84
N GLN A 56 -9.52 -23.61 7.32
CA GLN A 56 -10.59 -22.86 7.95
C GLN A 56 -10.74 -23.37 9.38
N GLN A 57 -10.46 -22.45 10.29
CA GLN A 57 -10.74 -22.50 11.70
C GLN A 57 -12.08 -23.18 11.98
N GLN A 58 -12.02 -24.41 12.47
CA GLN A 58 -13.13 -25.02 13.20
C GLN A 58 -13.16 -24.37 14.59
N HIS A 59 -13.54 -23.10 14.65
CA HIS A 59 -13.78 -22.42 15.90
C HIS A 59 -15.08 -22.99 16.49
N VAL A 60 -14.89 -23.85 17.50
CA VAL A 60 -15.92 -24.34 18.41
C VAL A 60 -16.69 -23.14 18.97
N VAL A 61 -17.95 -23.00 18.57
CA VAL A 61 -18.92 -22.10 19.19
C VAL A 61 -19.12 -22.58 20.63
N LYS A 62 -18.41 -21.95 21.59
CA LYS A 62 -18.80 -22.01 23.00
C LYS A 62 -19.85 -20.93 23.24
N ASN A 63 -21.08 -21.39 23.45
CA ASN A 63 -22.22 -20.60 23.88
C ASN A 63 -21.86 -19.72 25.08
N PHE A 64 -21.95 -18.40 24.91
CA PHE A 64 -22.07 -17.45 26.02
C PHE A 64 -23.56 -17.23 26.35
N PRO A 65 -23.93 -17.14 27.64
CA PRO A 65 -25.31 -16.89 28.04
C PRO A 65 -25.72 -15.43 27.78
N PRO A 66 -27.02 -15.15 27.56
CA PRO A 66 -27.52 -13.81 27.29
C PRO A 66 -27.57 -12.98 28.58
N THR A 67 -26.95 -11.80 28.56
CA THR A 67 -27.13 -10.79 29.61
C THR A 67 -28.38 -9.98 29.31
N LYS A 68 -29.26 -9.91 30.31
CA LYS A 68 -30.55 -9.21 30.34
C LYS A 68 -30.39 -7.95 31.20
N ASN A 69 -31.08 -6.87 30.80
CA ASN A 69 -31.68 -5.77 31.59
C ASN A 69 -31.47 -4.40 30.91
N GLU A 70 -32.56 -3.80 30.39
CA GLU A 70 -33.44 -2.77 31.00
C GLU A 70 -32.91 -1.36 30.69
N GLU A 71 -33.46 -0.66 29.70
CA GLU A 71 -34.66 0.21 29.80
C GLU A 71 -34.40 1.46 30.68
N ASN A 72 -34.28 2.61 30.03
CA ASN A 72 -34.95 3.81 30.52
C ASN A 72 -35.27 4.78 29.37
N VAL A 73 -36.53 5.19 29.32
CA VAL A 73 -37.18 6.12 28.39
C VAL A 73 -37.58 7.35 29.18
N GLU A 74 -37.30 8.55 28.67
CA GLU A 74 -37.96 9.84 28.98
C GLU A 74 -37.55 10.78 27.82
N ASP A 75 -38.36 11.05 26.80
CA ASP A 75 -39.61 11.82 26.68
C ASP A 75 -39.51 13.33 27.01
N THR A 76 -40.28 14.14 26.28
CA THR A 76 -40.46 15.61 26.22
C THR A 76 -39.59 16.35 25.17
N GLY A 77 -40.12 17.13 24.22
CA GLY A 77 -41.49 17.49 23.84
C GLY A 77 -41.51 18.61 22.76
N SER A 78 -42.54 18.58 21.91
CA SER A 78 -43.33 19.69 21.29
C SER A 78 -42.69 20.87 20.49
N VAL A 79 -42.82 20.83 19.15
CA VAL A 79 -43.60 21.69 18.17
C VAL A 79 -44.15 23.07 18.68
N PRO A 80 -44.44 24.15 17.88
CA PRO A 80 -44.48 24.45 16.40
C PRO A 80 -43.73 25.77 15.97
N THR A 81 -43.63 26.23 14.71
CA THR A 81 -44.68 26.95 13.92
C THR A 81 -44.14 27.43 12.55
N GLU A 82 -45.07 27.51 11.59
CA GLU A 82 -45.09 28.11 10.23
C GLU A 82 -44.38 29.48 10.06
N ASP A 83 -43.91 29.84 8.86
CA ASP A 83 -44.68 30.72 7.94
C ASP A 83 -44.00 31.10 6.60
N THR A 84 -44.83 31.13 5.55
CA THR A 84 -44.96 32.20 4.51
C THR A 84 -44.08 32.30 3.24
N ALA A 85 -44.84 32.32 2.11
CA ALA A 85 -44.71 33.02 0.82
C ALA A 85 -43.67 32.57 -0.22
N ALA A 86 -43.84 32.74 -1.54
CA ALA A 86 -44.94 32.89 -2.52
C ALA A 86 -44.24 33.31 -3.84
N SER A 87 -44.53 32.59 -4.94
CA SER A 87 -44.56 32.96 -6.39
C SER A 87 -43.73 34.13 -6.97
N PRO A 88 -43.28 34.07 -8.25
CA PRO A 88 -44.24 34.01 -9.37
C PRO A 88 -43.86 33.23 -10.65
N ASP A 89 -44.93 32.97 -11.38
CA ASP A 89 -45.07 32.52 -12.76
C ASP A 89 -44.10 33.14 -13.78
N LYS A 90 -43.77 32.34 -14.80
CA LYS A 90 -43.56 32.85 -16.16
C LYS A 90 -44.15 31.90 -17.19
N ASP A 91 -45.24 32.39 -17.76
CA ASP A 91 -46.05 31.86 -18.85
C ASP A 91 -45.34 31.91 -20.22
N VAL A 92 -45.71 30.94 -21.08
CA VAL A 92 -46.05 31.10 -22.52
C VAL A 92 -44.89 31.34 -23.53
N ASN A 93 -44.65 30.40 -24.47
CA ASN A 93 -45.36 30.34 -25.77
C ASN A 93 -44.74 29.41 -26.86
N THR A 94 -45.64 28.76 -27.62
CA THR A 94 -45.61 28.38 -29.06
C THR A 94 -44.63 27.36 -29.70
N ARG A 95 -45.22 26.21 -30.08
CA ARG A 95 -45.05 25.42 -31.34
C ARG A 95 -45.18 26.33 -32.60
N PRO A 96 -44.75 25.96 -33.85
CA PRO A 96 -44.99 24.65 -34.48
C PRO A 96 -43.90 24.07 -35.43
N GLU A 97 -44.02 22.75 -35.61
CA GLU A 97 -43.89 21.95 -36.85
C GLU A 97 -42.92 22.40 -37.96
N ASN A 98 -41.90 21.58 -38.19
CA ASN A 98 -41.48 21.21 -39.54
C ASN A 98 -40.94 19.78 -39.55
N ALA A 99 -41.72 18.90 -40.17
CA ALA A 99 -41.32 17.55 -40.52
C ALA A 99 -40.41 17.60 -41.75
N VAL A 100 -39.23 17.02 -41.64
CA VAL A 100 -38.47 16.56 -42.80
C VAL A 100 -37.94 15.16 -42.45
N ASP A 101 -38.54 14.17 -43.09
CA ASP A 101 -38.10 12.77 -43.08
C ASP A 101 -36.65 12.70 -43.60
N ALA A 102 -35.72 12.49 -42.68
CA ALA A 102 -34.40 11.96 -42.99
C ALA A 102 -34.35 10.56 -42.37
N VAL A 103 -34.50 9.54 -43.23
CA VAL A 103 -34.18 8.15 -42.93
C VAL A 103 -32.73 8.12 -42.47
N THR A 104 -32.56 8.20 -41.15
CA THR A 104 -31.28 8.10 -40.49
C THR A 104 -31.08 6.61 -40.30
N GLU A 105 -30.29 6.04 -41.21
CA GLU A 105 -29.64 4.75 -41.03
C GLU A 105 -29.04 4.77 -39.62
N THR A 106 -29.73 4.09 -38.70
CA THR A 106 -29.34 4.02 -37.30
C THR A 106 -28.16 3.07 -37.26
N ALA A 107 -26.99 3.59 -37.64
CA ALA A 107 -25.74 3.07 -37.16
C ALA A 107 -25.90 3.03 -35.64
N ILE A 108 -25.90 1.82 -35.10
CA ILE A 108 -25.69 1.59 -33.68
C ILE A 108 -24.30 2.17 -33.43
N ILE A 109 -24.25 3.46 -33.11
CA ILE A 109 -23.12 4.06 -32.44
C ILE A 109 -23.19 3.39 -31.07
N GLU A 110 -22.52 2.25 -30.93
CA GLU A 110 -22.00 1.82 -29.64
C GLU A 110 -21.31 3.05 -29.09
N THR A 111 -22.02 3.71 -28.18
CA THR A 111 -21.53 4.91 -27.53
C THR A 111 -20.29 4.41 -26.83
N GLU A 112 -19.11 4.86 -27.27
CA GLU A 112 -17.87 4.64 -26.54
C GLU A 112 -18.17 5.12 -25.11
N GLU A 113 -18.51 4.18 -24.22
CA GLU A 113 -18.64 4.45 -22.80
C GLU A 113 -17.34 5.16 -22.45
N ASN A 114 -17.45 6.39 -21.96
CA ASN A 114 -16.32 7.28 -21.74
C ASN A 114 -15.32 6.58 -20.81
N ILE A 115 -14.36 5.87 -21.40
CA ILE A 115 -13.42 5.03 -20.67
C ILE A 115 -12.55 5.98 -19.86
N ARG A 116 -12.81 6.01 -18.55
CA ARG A 116 -12.12 6.89 -17.61
C ARG A 116 -10.63 6.49 -17.54
N LYS A 117 -9.74 7.47 -17.67
CA LYS A 117 -8.29 7.25 -17.71
C LYS A 117 -7.60 7.97 -16.55
N SER A 118 -6.51 7.37 -16.08
CA SER A 118 -5.63 7.95 -15.08
C SER A 118 -5.15 9.34 -15.49
N LEU A 119 -5.16 10.27 -14.54
CA LEU A 119 -4.56 11.60 -14.70
C LEU A 119 -3.02 11.57 -14.76
N PHE A 120 -2.39 10.45 -14.38
CA PHE A 120 -0.93 10.31 -14.29
C PHE A 120 -0.32 9.46 -15.41
N GLY A 121 -1.14 9.01 -16.36
CA GLY A 121 -0.66 8.19 -17.48
C GLY A 121 -0.57 6.68 -17.19
N PHE A 122 -1.15 6.19 -16.09
CA PHE A 122 -1.18 4.75 -15.76
C PHE A 122 -2.21 3.94 -16.56
N GLY A 123 -2.75 4.51 -17.65
CA GLY A 123 -3.78 3.90 -18.48
C GLY A 123 -5.20 4.02 -17.90
N THR A 124 -6.11 3.19 -18.40
CA THR A 124 -7.51 3.11 -17.93
C THR A 124 -7.56 2.70 -16.45
N TYR A 125 -8.54 3.21 -15.71
CA TYR A 125 -8.78 2.73 -14.35
C TYR A 125 -9.31 1.29 -14.38
N PRO A 126 -8.78 0.37 -13.55
CA PRO A 126 -9.31 -0.98 -13.45
C PRO A 126 -10.69 -0.97 -12.78
N GLU A 127 -11.49 -2.00 -13.03
CA GLU A 127 -12.77 -2.22 -12.33
C GLU A 127 -12.54 -2.37 -10.83
N VAL A 128 -13.35 -1.69 -10.02
CA VAL A 128 -13.20 -1.68 -8.56
C VAL A 128 -14.07 -2.77 -7.91
N PRO A 129 -13.47 -3.78 -7.24
CA PRO A 129 -14.25 -4.81 -6.57
C PRO A 129 -14.94 -4.25 -5.32
N LEU A 130 -16.27 -4.31 -5.29
CA LEU A 130 -17.10 -3.83 -4.16
C LEU A 130 -16.75 -4.47 -2.80
N GLY A 131 -16.21 -5.70 -2.82
CA GLY A 131 -15.75 -6.38 -1.60
C GLY A 131 -14.49 -5.77 -0.99
N LEU A 132 -13.68 -5.09 -1.79
CA LEU A 132 -12.45 -4.40 -1.33
C LEU A 132 -12.71 -2.92 -1.04
N PHE A 133 -13.54 -2.28 -1.87
CA PHE A 133 -13.92 -0.88 -1.76
C PHE A 133 -15.46 -0.79 -1.76
N PRO A 134 -16.11 -0.61 -0.59
CA PRO A 134 -17.57 -0.58 -0.50
C PRO A 134 -18.24 0.51 -1.35
N HIS A 135 -17.50 1.58 -1.65
CA HIS A 135 -17.91 2.71 -2.50
C HIS A 135 -17.64 2.49 -3.99
N GLY A 136 -17.02 1.37 -4.37
CA GLY A 136 -16.75 1.02 -5.77
C GLY A 136 -15.96 2.09 -6.52
N GLU A 137 -16.45 2.46 -7.70
CA GLU A 137 -15.82 3.42 -8.62
C GLU A 137 -15.68 4.84 -8.05
N GLU A 138 -16.39 5.19 -6.96
CA GLU A 138 -16.23 6.49 -6.26
C GLU A 138 -14.78 6.70 -5.78
N VAL A 139 -14.00 5.63 -5.58
CA VAL A 139 -12.58 5.73 -5.22
C VAL A 139 -11.75 6.53 -6.24
N TRP A 140 -12.13 6.48 -7.52
CA TRP A 140 -11.47 7.26 -8.56
C TRP A 140 -11.86 8.73 -8.50
N ASP A 141 -13.11 9.04 -8.13
CA ASP A 141 -13.56 10.42 -7.91
C ASP A 141 -12.79 11.09 -6.78
N GLU A 142 -12.54 10.34 -5.69
CA GLU A 142 -11.72 10.82 -4.57
C GLU A 142 -10.28 11.11 -4.99
N ILE A 143 -9.68 10.26 -5.82
CA ILE A 143 -8.31 10.46 -6.35
C ILE A 143 -8.25 11.69 -7.26
N GLU A 144 -9.24 11.87 -8.13
CA GLU A 144 -9.30 13.02 -9.03
C GLU A 144 -9.56 14.33 -8.30
N SER A 145 -10.41 14.31 -7.27
CA SER A 145 -10.56 15.46 -6.37
C SER A 145 -9.25 15.77 -5.64
N LEU A 146 -8.54 14.75 -5.15
CA LEU A 146 -7.26 14.92 -4.46
C LEU A 146 -6.16 15.46 -5.38
N TYR A 147 -6.25 15.21 -6.69
CA TYR A 147 -5.30 15.73 -7.67
C TYR A 147 -5.30 17.26 -7.74
N GLU A 148 -6.47 17.89 -7.57
CA GLU A 148 -6.62 19.34 -7.56
C GLU A 148 -5.86 19.99 -6.40
N ASP A 149 -5.79 19.31 -5.25
CA ASP A 149 -5.13 19.79 -4.04
C ASP A 149 -3.64 19.39 -3.95
N ASP A 150 -3.33 18.11 -4.19
CA ASP A 150 -1.98 17.55 -4.14
C ASP A 150 -1.82 16.41 -5.16
N SER A 151 -1.41 16.79 -6.37
CA SER A 151 -1.12 15.85 -7.46
C SER A 151 -0.15 14.73 -7.11
N ARG A 152 0.83 14.96 -6.22
CA ARG A 152 1.81 13.93 -5.84
C ARG A 152 1.17 12.92 -4.91
N LEU A 153 0.39 13.39 -3.93
CA LEU A 153 -0.34 12.51 -3.03
C LEU A 153 -1.38 11.70 -3.80
N ALA A 154 -2.18 12.34 -4.67
CA ALA A 154 -3.15 11.66 -5.53
C ALA A 154 -2.51 10.55 -6.38
N ARG A 155 -1.35 10.82 -6.98
CA ARG A 155 -0.58 9.83 -7.73
C ARG A 155 -0.19 8.61 -6.88
N ASN A 156 0.26 8.84 -5.65
CA ASN A 156 0.63 7.76 -4.74
C ASN A 156 -0.60 6.95 -4.30
N VAL A 157 -1.72 7.63 -4.04
CA VAL A 157 -3.00 6.98 -3.69
C VAL A 157 -3.49 6.10 -4.84
N GLU A 158 -3.45 6.59 -6.09
CA GLU A 158 -3.82 5.78 -7.24
C GLU A 158 -2.99 4.50 -7.36
N LEU A 159 -1.66 4.59 -7.21
CA LEU A 159 -0.79 3.42 -7.24
C LEU A 159 -1.12 2.42 -6.12
N MET A 160 -1.44 2.90 -4.91
CA MET A 160 -1.89 2.05 -3.81
C MET A 160 -3.22 1.36 -4.11
N VAL A 161 -4.20 2.08 -4.67
CA VAL A 161 -5.51 1.51 -5.03
C VAL A 161 -5.35 0.47 -6.13
N ARG A 162 -4.65 0.78 -7.22
CA ARG A 162 -4.37 -0.17 -8.31
C ARG A 162 -3.67 -1.42 -7.80
N LEU A 163 -2.67 -1.29 -6.94
CA LEU A 163 -1.97 -2.43 -6.33
C LEU A 163 -2.91 -3.29 -5.48
N ARG A 164 -3.77 -2.68 -4.67
CA ARG A 164 -4.74 -3.43 -3.86
C ARG A 164 -5.76 -4.17 -4.72
N ILE A 165 -6.27 -3.55 -5.79
CA ILE A 165 -7.14 -4.22 -6.77
C ILE A 165 -6.41 -5.42 -7.39
N LYS A 166 -5.15 -5.23 -7.80
CA LYS A 166 -4.37 -6.33 -8.38
C LYS A 166 -4.11 -7.47 -7.40
N LEU A 167 -3.83 -7.17 -6.14
CA LEU A 167 -3.71 -8.19 -5.09
C LEU A 167 -5.03 -8.93 -4.86
N TRP A 168 -6.16 -8.23 -4.89
CA TRP A 168 -7.49 -8.84 -4.77
C TRP A 168 -7.78 -9.81 -5.92
N GLU A 169 -7.50 -9.44 -7.17
CA GLU A 169 -7.60 -10.33 -8.33
C GLU A 169 -6.75 -11.61 -8.16
N LEU A 170 -5.60 -11.49 -7.48
CA LEU A 170 -4.72 -12.60 -7.16
C LEU A 170 -5.17 -13.41 -5.92
N GLY A 171 -6.31 -13.08 -5.32
CA GLY A 171 -6.86 -13.75 -4.15
C GLY A 171 -6.20 -13.35 -2.82
N THR A 172 -5.59 -12.16 -2.77
CA THR A 172 -4.97 -11.62 -1.56
C THR A 172 -5.76 -10.42 -1.06
N GLU A 173 -6.43 -10.60 0.07
CA GLU A 173 -7.17 -9.52 0.73
C GLU A 173 -6.23 -8.51 1.40
N THR A 174 -6.59 -7.22 1.31
CA THR A 174 -5.84 -6.13 1.94
C THR A 174 -6.79 -5.19 2.69
N VAL A 175 -6.42 -4.83 3.92
CA VAL A 175 -7.18 -3.88 4.74
C VAL A 175 -6.86 -2.44 4.35
N GLY A 176 -5.65 -2.22 3.83
CA GLY A 176 -5.15 -0.92 3.41
C GLY A 176 -3.77 -1.05 2.79
N ALA A 177 -3.11 0.07 2.54
CA ALA A 177 -1.72 0.12 2.13
C ALA A 177 -1.11 1.46 2.58
N SER A 178 0.19 1.47 2.81
CA SER A 178 0.98 2.69 2.95
C SER A 178 2.06 2.73 1.87
N MET A 179 2.57 3.93 1.57
CA MET A 179 3.70 4.10 0.66
C MET A 179 4.85 4.79 1.38
N GLU A 180 6.05 4.23 1.26
CA GLU A 180 7.28 4.83 1.78
C GLU A 180 8.43 4.59 0.80
N ASN A 181 9.19 5.64 0.50
CA ASN A 181 10.35 5.59 -0.41
C ASN A 181 10.04 4.97 -1.78
N GLY A 182 8.83 5.20 -2.31
CA GLY A 182 8.38 4.68 -3.59
C GLY A 182 7.91 3.21 -3.57
N LEU A 183 8.00 2.54 -2.42
CA LEU A 183 7.50 1.19 -2.23
C LEU A 183 6.15 1.21 -1.51
N ILE A 184 5.28 0.28 -1.86
CA ILE A 184 3.96 0.11 -1.26
C ILE A 184 3.99 -1.08 -0.29
N TYR A 185 3.50 -0.85 0.92
CA TYR A 185 3.41 -1.83 2.00
C TYR A 185 1.92 -2.14 2.22
N PRO A 186 1.36 -3.16 1.56
CA PRO A 186 -0.02 -3.54 1.77
C PRO A 186 -0.21 -4.12 3.17
N SER A 187 -1.30 -3.73 3.83
CA SER A 187 -1.74 -4.29 5.11
C SER A 187 -2.49 -5.59 4.86
N ILE A 188 -1.76 -6.70 4.85
CA ILE A 188 -2.29 -8.06 4.61
C ILE A 188 -2.48 -8.75 5.97
N PRO A 189 -3.59 -9.48 6.19
CA PRO A 189 -3.77 -10.26 7.42
C PRO A 189 -2.61 -11.24 7.69
N ASN A 190 -2.13 -11.20 8.94
CA ASN A 190 -0.99 -11.98 9.44
C ASN A 190 0.35 -11.66 8.75
N LEU A 191 0.53 -10.42 8.28
CA LEU A 191 1.79 -9.91 7.76
C LEU A 191 2.22 -8.67 8.55
N ALA A 192 3.45 -8.64 9.02
CA ALA A 192 4.05 -7.45 9.59
C ALA A 192 5.39 -7.12 8.94
N TYR A 193 5.71 -5.83 8.87
CA TYR A 193 6.98 -5.33 8.39
C TYR A 193 7.80 -4.81 9.57
N VAL A 194 9.09 -5.11 9.60
CA VAL A 194 9.98 -4.76 10.70
C VAL A 194 11.14 -3.90 10.21
N THR A 195 11.35 -2.77 10.86
CA THR A 195 12.54 -1.96 10.63
C THR A 195 13.58 -2.34 11.66
N TYR A 196 14.80 -2.63 11.20
CA TYR A 196 15.89 -3.02 12.08
C TYR A 196 16.76 -1.80 12.42
N GLY A 197 17.04 -1.62 13.71
CA GLY A 197 18.07 -0.74 14.21
C GLY A 197 19.38 -1.50 14.48
N THR A 198 20.47 -0.76 14.60
CA THR A 198 21.77 -1.31 15.04
C THR A 198 22.25 -0.57 16.28
N ARG A 199 22.79 -1.30 17.25
CA ARG A 199 23.42 -0.72 18.44
C ARG A 199 24.77 -1.37 18.69
N GLU A 200 25.75 -0.58 19.08
CA GLU A 200 27.05 -1.09 19.52
C GLU A 200 26.94 -1.61 20.97
N THR A 201 27.42 -2.82 21.19
CA THR A 201 27.49 -3.48 22.50
C THR A 201 28.76 -3.05 23.24
N GLU A 202 28.81 -3.29 24.56
CA GLU A 202 29.98 -2.97 25.39
C GLU A 202 31.27 -3.65 24.89
N ASP A 203 31.15 -4.80 24.22
CA ASP A 203 32.26 -5.53 23.60
C ASP A 203 32.71 -4.94 22.24
N GLY A 204 32.18 -3.79 21.82
CA GLY A 204 32.45 -3.15 20.53
C GLY A 204 31.82 -3.85 19.32
N LYS A 205 30.93 -4.84 19.54
CA LYS A 205 30.22 -5.54 18.46
C LYS A 205 28.92 -4.82 18.13
N THR A 206 28.56 -4.75 16.85
CA THR A 206 27.25 -4.26 16.40
C THR A 206 26.20 -5.37 16.54
N LYS A 207 25.11 -5.10 17.27
CA LYS A 207 23.94 -5.97 17.37
C LYS A 207 22.75 -5.33 16.69
N GLN A 208 22.03 -6.11 15.89
CA GLN A 208 20.78 -5.71 15.27
C GLN A 208 19.61 -5.94 16.25
N TYR A 209 18.63 -5.04 16.26
CA TYR A 209 17.40 -5.17 17.03
C TYR A 209 16.22 -4.64 16.21
N ILE A 210 15.00 -5.04 16.56
CA ILE A 210 13.80 -4.49 15.91
C ILE A 210 13.54 -3.10 16.48
N GLN A 211 13.57 -2.09 15.60
CA GLN A 211 13.33 -0.69 15.95
C GLN A 211 11.84 -0.35 15.88
N SER A 212 11.13 -0.87 14.90
CA SER A 212 9.69 -0.67 14.75
C SER A 212 9.03 -1.81 13.99
N ILE A 213 7.73 -1.97 14.20
CA ILE A 213 6.87 -2.97 13.56
C ILE A 213 5.67 -2.22 12.95
N THR A 214 5.39 -2.42 11.67
CA THR A 214 4.24 -1.86 10.94
C THR A 214 3.39 -2.97 10.31
N GLY A 215 2.11 -2.72 10.02
CA GLY A 215 1.19 -3.74 9.50
C GLY A 215 0.72 -4.80 10.51
N GLY A 216 1.31 -4.85 11.71
CA GLY A 216 1.01 -5.81 12.78
C GLY A 216 -0.25 -5.56 13.59
N GLY A 217 -1.26 -4.85 13.07
CA GLY A 217 -2.46 -4.47 13.82
C GLY A 217 -3.30 -5.63 14.38
N GLY A 218 -3.07 -6.86 13.90
CA GLY A 218 -3.68 -8.09 14.42
C GLY A 218 -2.83 -8.85 15.45
N LEU A 219 -1.60 -8.44 15.72
CA LEU A 219 -0.74 -9.09 16.72
C LEU A 219 -1.28 -8.81 18.12
N THR A 220 -1.33 -9.84 18.95
CA THR A 220 -1.53 -9.68 20.40
C THR A 220 -0.27 -9.10 21.06
N ALA A 221 -0.38 -8.64 22.31
CA ALA A 221 0.76 -8.10 23.05
C ALA A 221 1.90 -9.13 23.19
N GLU A 222 1.58 -10.40 23.47
CA GLU A 222 2.56 -11.48 23.57
C GLU A 222 3.25 -11.75 22.23
N GLU A 223 2.49 -11.76 21.13
CA GLU A 223 3.08 -11.92 19.79
C GLU A 223 3.95 -10.73 19.39
N TYR A 224 3.60 -9.52 19.80
CA TYR A 224 4.44 -8.33 19.64
C TYR A 224 5.79 -8.51 20.34
N GLU A 225 5.78 -8.95 21.61
CA GLU A 225 7.01 -9.23 22.37
C GLU A 225 7.86 -10.33 21.70
N MET A 226 7.23 -11.37 21.16
CA MET A 226 7.92 -12.40 20.38
C MET A 226 8.62 -11.81 19.17
N VAL A 227 7.93 -10.98 18.38
CA VAL A 227 8.52 -10.33 17.21
C VAL A 227 9.69 -9.46 17.63
N GLU A 228 9.55 -8.61 18.63
CA GLU A 228 10.64 -7.77 19.15
C GLU A 228 11.87 -8.58 19.62
N ALA A 229 11.64 -9.77 20.17
CA ALA A 229 12.70 -10.72 20.53
C ALA A 229 13.33 -11.45 19.32
N GLY A 230 12.85 -11.20 18.10
CA GLY A 230 13.30 -11.83 16.86
C GLY A 230 12.65 -13.19 16.58
N VAL A 231 11.55 -13.52 17.26
CA VAL A 231 10.79 -14.76 17.08
C VAL A 231 9.54 -14.47 16.25
N THR A 232 9.31 -15.27 15.20
CA THR A 232 8.10 -15.14 14.38
C THR A 232 6.94 -15.92 15.02
N PRO A 233 5.81 -15.27 15.37
CA PRO A 233 4.63 -15.95 15.88
C PRO A 233 4.03 -16.93 14.86
N LEU A 234 3.34 -17.96 15.35
CA LEU A 234 2.74 -18.98 14.48
C LEU A 234 1.68 -18.35 13.56
N GLY A 235 1.76 -18.64 12.27
CA GLY A 235 0.80 -18.13 11.27
C GLY A 235 1.09 -16.71 10.79
N TRP A 236 2.08 -16.02 11.36
CA TRP A 236 2.53 -14.71 10.91
C TRP A 236 3.69 -14.81 9.93
N THR A 237 3.70 -13.90 8.97
CA THR A 237 4.85 -13.61 8.11
C THR A 237 5.46 -12.30 8.57
N ILE A 238 6.77 -12.28 8.80
CA ILE A 238 7.52 -11.08 9.17
C ILE A 238 8.51 -10.75 8.06
N LEU A 239 8.39 -9.57 7.47
CA LEU A 239 9.28 -9.09 6.41
C LEU A 239 10.08 -7.89 6.90
N SER A 240 11.33 -7.74 6.46
CA SER A 240 12.07 -6.49 6.69
C SER A 240 11.40 -5.35 5.95
N HIS A 241 11.20 -4.20 6.58
CA HIS A 241 10.64 -3.02 5.94
C HIS A 241 11.49 -2.55 4.76
N ALA A 242 12.82 -2.64 4.87
CA ALA A 242 13.73 -2.23 3.80
C ALA A 242 13.57 -3.04 2.50
N SER A 243 12.95 -4.22 2.55
CA SER A 243 12.84 -5.14 1.42
C SER A 243 11.45 -5.74 1.23
N GLY A 244 10.51 -5.48 2.15
CA GLY A 244 9.17 -6.06 2.13
C GLY A 244 8.19 -5.27 1.28
N GLY A 245 8.53 -4.03 0.95
CA GLY A 245 7.71 -3.16 0.11
C GLY A 245 7.68 -3.63 -1.35
N ILE A 246 6.55 -3.40 -2.00
CA ILE A 246 6.31 -3.73 -3.39
C ILE A 246 6.60 -2.49 -4.23
N ASP A 247 7.47 -2.63 -5.24
CA ASP A 247 7.62 -1.62 -6.29
C ASP A 247 6.35 -1.62 -7.17
N PRO A 248 5.55 -0.53 -7.14
CA PRO A 248 4.28 -0.53 -7.83
C PRO A 248 4.41 -0.54 -9.35
N TYR A 249 5.46 0.06 -9.94
CA TYR A 249 5.60 0.09 -11.40
C TYR A 249 5.95 -1.29 -11.92
N MET A 250 6.88 -1.96 -11.25
CA MET A 250 7.26 -3.33 -11.61
C MET A 250 6.14 -4.33 -11.37
N PHE A 251 5.33 -4.13 -10.32
CA PHE A 251 4.24 -5.04 -9.98
C PHE A 251 2.98 -4.85 -10.86
N LEU A 252 2.68 -3.60 -11.21
CA LEU A 252 1.52 -3.24 -12.04
C LEU A 252 1.85 -3.21 -13.54
N GLU A 253 3.11 -3.45 -13.91
CA GLU A 253 3.59 -3.41 -15.32
C GLU A 253 3.35 -2.04 -15.96
N LEU A 254 3.65 -0.97 -15.21
CA LEU A 254 3.51 0.43 -15.66
C LEU A 254 4.86 0.95 -16.19
N GLU A 255 4.81 1.70 -17.30
CA GLU A 255 5.97 2.38 -17.90
C GLU A 255 6.25 3.76 -17.31
#